data_AF-A0A9Q8JIJ0-F1
#
_entry.id   AF-A0A9Q8JIJ0-F1
#
_cell.length_a   1.000
_cell.length_b   1.000
_cell.length_c   1.000
_cell.angle_alpha   90.00
_cell.angle_beta   90.00
_cell.angle_gamma   90.00
#
_symmetry.space_group_name_H-M   'P 1'
#
loop_
_entity.id
_entity.type
_entity.pdbx_description
1 polymer ?
#
loop_
_entity_poly.entity_id
_entity_poly.type
_entity_poly.pdbx_seq_one_letter_code
_entity_poly.pdbx_strand_id
1 'polypeptide(L)'
;MNLYIDNSDLPTLDVNVAARVKEDRAAGNDAKIVVRGYYPDQHMHLANHGLTDQYLLNMYDVFQKATDVDPKMVHYRHNPQIDKTRYHLDGIDWGMAQARRFGTTYGRNVIDVELFAGNPGGRSSMLHYIDRLDNVAVTDIWDWRGFKSATRYYQTNGNISNIIFYTPTGEVAARASFMWQHIEGKPNNEWPLVQTSLEVMDYDGQHLWFESEMHAWEYFIQHEKQKQGVVFQ
;
A
#
# COMPACT_ATOMS: atom_id res chain seq x y z
N MET A 1 -3.29 -3.36 -26.95
CA MET A 1 -3.77 -3.13 -25.58
C MET A 1 -3.77 -1.63 -25.34
N ASN A 2 -4.82 -1.10 -24.71
CA ASN A 2 -5.00 0.32 -24.45
C ASN A 2 -4.81 0.58 -22.95
N LEU A 3 -4.01 1.60 -22.62
CA LEU A 3 -3.72 1.93 -21.23
C LEU A 3 -4.25 3.33 -20.93
N TYR A 4 -5.12 3.43 -19.93
CA TYR A 4 -5.78 4.67 -19.56
C TYR A 4 -5.25 5.17 -18.22
N ILE A 5 -4.57 6.31 -18.22
CA ILE A 5 -3.99 6.85 -16.98
C ILE A 5 -5.10 7.48 -16.13
N ASP A 6 -5.18 7.04 -14.88
CA ASP A 6 -6.01 7.68 -13.85
C ASP A 6 -5.13 8.55 -12.94
N ASN A 7 -5.32 9.87 -13.07
CA ASN A 7 -4.59 10.89 -12.31
C ASN A 7 -5.38 11.39 -11.09
N SER A 8 -6.46 10.72 -10.69
CA SER A 8 -7.28 11.16 -9.56
C SER A 8 -6.55 11.08 -8.22
N ASP A 9 -5.50 10.25 -8.11
CA ASP A 9 -4.82 9.92 -6.85
C ASP A 9 -5.83 9.50 -5.77
N LEU A 10 -6.83 8.69 -6.16
CA LEU A 10 -7.85 8.13 -5.27
C LEU A 10 -7.82 6.60 -5.30
N PRO A 11 -8.07 5.93 -4.17
CA PRO A 11 -8.23 4.47 -4.14
C PRO A 11 -9.46 4.02 -4.95
N THR A 12 -10.48 4.87 -5.06
CA THR A 12 -11.76 4.57 -5.72
C THR A 12 -11.75 4.70 -7.23
N LEU A 13 -10.67 5.22 -7.84
CA LEU A 13 -10.56 5.53 -9.26
C LEU A 13 -11.48 6.67 -9.77
N ASP A 14 -11.08 7.30 -10.87
CA ASP A 14 -11.91 8.23 -11.64
C ASP A 14 -13.00 7.46 -12.40
N VAL A 15 -14.26 7.83 -12.14
CA VAL A 15 -15.44 7.19 -12.74
C VAL A 15 -15.46 7.28 -14.28
N ASN A 16 -14.95 8.36 -14.86
CA ASN A 16 -14.91 8.55 -16.30
C ASN A 16 -13.85 7.66 -16.94
N VAL A 17 -12.69 7.54 -16.29
CA VAL A 17 -11.63 6.62 -16.75
C VAL A 17 -12.13 5.18 -16.66
N ALA A 18 -12.74 4.79 -15.54
CA ALA A 18 -13.33 3.47 -15.35
C ALA A 18 -14.40 3.13 -16.40
N ALA A 19 -15.30 4.07 -16.71
CA ALA A 19 -16.31 3.90 -17.75
C ALA A 19 -15.67 3.70 -19.13
N ARG A 20 -14.66 4.50 -19.48
CA ARG A 20 -13.96 4.42 -20.78
C ARG A 20 -13.27 3.07 -20.98
N VAL A 21 -12.58 2.54 -19.96
CA VAL A 21 -11.96 1.22 -20.04
C VAL A 21 -13.00 0.11 -20.22
N LYS A 22 -14.15 0.24 -19.54
CA LYS A 22 -15.24 -0.72 -19.66
C LYS A 22 -15.86 -0.74 -21.05
N GLU A 23 -16.09 0.43 -21.64
CA GLU A 23 -16.56 0.59 -23.02
C GLU A 23 -15.58 -0.02 -24.03
N ASP A 24 -14.30 0.28 -23.88
CA ASP A 24 -13.26 -0.22 -24.78
C ASP A 24 -13.13 -1.76 -24.73
N ARG A 25 -13.23 -2.34 -23.53
CA ARG A 25 -13.31 -3.81 -23.38
C ARG A 25 -14.60 -4.41 -23.92
N ALA A 26 -15.73 -3.73 -23.78
CA ALA A 26 -16.98 -4.17 -24.40
C ALA A 26 -16.91 -4.16 -25.93
N ALA A 27 -16.08 -3.29 -26.53
CA ALA A 27 -15.78 -3.27 -27.95
C ALA A 27 -14.78 -4.36 -28.39
N GLY A 28 -14.28 -5.19 -27.48
CA GLY A 28 -13.36 -6.29 -27.76
C GLY A 28 -11.88 -5.94 -27.71
N ASN A 29 -11.53 -4.71 -27.29
CA ASN A 29 -10.13 -4.31 -27.12
C ASN A 29 -9.62 -4.71 -25.74
N ASP A 30 -8.36 -5.13 -25.63
CA ASP A 30 -7.74 -5.27 -24.31
C ASP A 30 -7.39 -3.89 -23.75
N ALA A 31 -7.94 -3.54 -22.59
CA ALA A 31 -7.74 -2.24 -21.96
C ALA A 31 -7.60 -2.33 -20.43
N LYS A 32 -6.75 -1.47 -19.86
CA LYS A 32 -6.55 -1.35 -18.41
C LYS A 32 -6.46 0.11 -17.96
N ILE A 33 -6.88 0.35 -16.73
CA ILE A 33 -6.65 1.58 -15.97
C ILE A 33 -5.25 1.48 -15.36
N VAL A 34 -4.46 2.54 -15.49
CA VAL A 34 -3.11 2.61 -14.95
C VAL A 34 -3.09 3.65 -13.84
N VAL A 35 -2.66 3.24 -12.66
CA VAL A 35 -2.61 4.08 -11.46
C VAL A 35 -1.20 4.10 -10.88
N ARG A 36 -0.85 5.26 -10.30
CA ARG A 36 0.42 5.47 -9.62
C ARG A 36 0.36 5.13 -8.14
N GLY A 37 -0.69 5.57 -7.45
CA GLY A 37 -0.72 5.60 -6.00
C GLY A 37 -0.73 4.22 -5.33
N TYR A 38 -0.06 4.13 -4.18
CA TYR A 38 -0.09 2.96 -3.31
C TYR A 38 -1.31 3.00 -2.38
N TYR A 39 -2.33 2.19 -2.69
CA TYR A 39 -3.52 2.04 -1.85
C TYR A 39 -3.78 0.55 -1.56
N PRO A 40 -3.63 0.10 -0.29
CA PRO A 40 -3.83 -1.30 0.08
C PRO A 40 -5.26 -1.81 -0.14
N ASP A 41 -6.24 -0.91 -0.26
CA ASP A 41 -7.65 -1.20 -0.53
C ASP A 41 -8.08 -0.96 -1.98
N GLN A 42 -7.19 -0.60 -2.91
CA GLN A 42 -7.57 -0.24 -4.28
C GLN A 42 -8.44 -1.31 -4.97
N HIS A 43 -8.05 -2.58 -4.82
CA HIS A 43 -8.74 -3.72 -5.42
C HIS A 43 -10.15 -3.92 -4.86
N MET A 44 -10.41 -3.50 -3.62
CA MET A 44 -11.76 -3.55 -3.03
C MET A 44 -12.72 -2.65 -3.81
N HIS A 45 -12.26 -1.49 -4.27
CA HIS A 45 -13.10 -0.47 -4.89
C HIS A 45 -13.43 -0.73 -6.36
N LEU A 46 -12.73 -1.65 -7.03
CA LEU A 46 -12.99 -2.01 -8.44
C LEU A 46 -14.44 -2.45 -8.67
N ALA A 47 -15.01 -3.18 -7.70
CA ALA A 47 -16.39 -3.65 -7.75
C ALA A 47 -17.42 -2.51 -7.82
N ASN A 48 -17.11 -1.32 -7.29
CA ASN A 48 -17.99 -0.15 -7.36
C ASN A 48 -18.22 0.33 -8.79
N HIS A 49 -17.29 0.01 -9.69
CA HIS A 49 -17.37 0.31 -11.14
C HIS A 49 -17.74 -0.93 -11.98
N GLY A 50 -17.99 -2.07 -11.32
CA GLY A 50 -18.18 -3.36 -11.99
C GLY A 50 -16.92 -3.83 -12.73
N LEU A 51 -15.74 -3.49 -12.19
CA LEU A 51 -14.44 -3.90 -12.70
C LEU A 51 -13.86 -5.04 -11.83
N THR A 52 -12.92 -5.78 -12.39
CA THR A 52 -12.15 -6.82 -11.71
C THR A 52 -10.65 -6.54 -11.83
N ASP A 53 -9.80 -7.26 -11.11
CA ASP A 53 -8.36 -6.99 -11.03
C ASP A 53 -7.65 -6.94 -12.40
N GLN A 54 -8.13 -7.73 -13.38
CA GLN A 54 -7.62 -7.70 -14.76
C GLN A 54 -7.78 -6.36 -15.49
N TYR A 55 -8.58 -5.42 -14.95
CA TYR A 55 -8.77 -4.07 -15.50
C TYR A 55 -7.78 -3.05 -14.93
N LEU A 56 -6.97 -3.43 -13.93
CA LEU A 56 -6.06 -2.52 -13.24
C LEU A 56 -4.60 -2.88 -13.56
N LEU A 57 -3.78 -1.84 -13.70
CA LEU A 57 -2.33 -1.92 -13.73
C LEU A 57 -1.78 -0.86 -12.76
N ASN A 58 -1.54 -1.26 -11.51
CA ASN A 58 -0.95 -0.38 -10.50
C ASN A 58 0.58 -0.50 -10.53
N MET A 59 1.29 0.64 -10.50
CA MET A 59 2.76 0.67 -10.46
C MET A 59 3.34 -0.15 -9.29
N TYR A 60 2.79 0.02 -8.08
CA TYR A 60 3.23 -0.72 -6.90
C TYR A 60 2.88 -2.20 -6.97
N ASP A 61 1.75 -2.59 -7.58
CA ASP A 61 1.48 -4.02 -7.83
C ASP A 61 2.55 -4.64 -8.72
N VAL A 62 2.99 -3.94 -9.75
CA VAL A 62 4.06 -4.42 -10.63
C VAL A 62 5.37 -4.55 -9.85
N PHE A 63 5.77 -3.52 -9.10
CA PHE A 63 6.98 -3.56 -8.27
C PHE A 63 6.92 -4.65 -7.19
N GLN A 64 5.75 -4.89 -6.61
CA GLN A 64 5.51 -5.92 -5.60
C GLN A 64 5.27 -7.30 -6.18
N LYS A 65 5.27 -7.48 -7.51
CA LYS A 65 4.90 -8.76 -8.15
C LYS A 65 3.52 -9.25 -7.69
N ALA A 66 2.60 -8.30 -7.51
CA ALA A 66 1.26 -8.49 -6.99
C ALA A 66 0.18 -8.22 -8.05
N THR A 67 0.50 -8.30 -9.34
CA THR A 67 -0.49 -8.10 -10.42
C THR A 67 -1.52 -9.25 -10.53
N ASP A 68 -1.21 -10.41 -9.96
CA ASP A 68 -2.07 -11.60 -9.94
C ASP A 68 -2.01 -12.23 -8.55
N VAL A 69 -2.95 -11.85 -7.69
CA VAL A 69 -3.04 -12.32 -6.30
C VAL A 69 -4.45 -12.82 -6.05
N ASP A 70 -4.58 -14.11 -5.73
CA ASP A 70 -5.85 -14.68 -5.30
C ASP A 70 -6.24 -14.11 -3.91
N PRO A 71 -7.35 -13.36 -3.80
CA PRO A 71 -7.70 -12.68 -2.55
C PRO A 71 -8.03 -13.68 -1.43
N LYS A 72 -7.29 -13.59 -0.32
CA LYS A 72 -7.60 -14.31 0.92
C LYS A 72 -7.94 -13.36 2.05
N MET A 73 -8.95 -13.70 2.83
CA MET A 73 -9.33 -12.90 3.99
C MET A 73 -8.38 -13.18 5.16
N VAL A 74 -7.70 -12.14 5.67
CA VAL A 74 -6.91 -12.21 6.90
C VAL A 74 -7.66 -11.51 8.03
N HIS A 75 -8.37 -12.28 8.84
CA HIS A 75 -9.04 -11.77 10.03
C HIS A 75 -8.01 -11.39 11.10
N TYR A 76 -8.20 -10.29 11.83
CA TYR A 76 -7.28 -9.90 12.92
C TYR A 76 -7.02 -10.99 13.96
N ARG A 77 -8.03 -11.81 14.32
CA ARG A 77 -7.90 -12.96 15.23
C ARG A 77 -6.99 -14.06 14.69
N HIS A 78 -6.83 -14.12 13.37
CA HIS A 78 -6.02 -15.12 12.67
C HIS A 78 -4.74 -14.53 12.09
N ASN A 79 -4.52 -13.22 12.21
CA ASN A 79 -3.35 -12.54 11.66
C ASN A 79 -2.04 -13.19 12.19
N PRO A 80 -1.12 -13.62 11.29
CA PRO A 80 0.09 -14.33 11.67
C PRO A 80 1.17 -13.44 12.30
N GLN A 81 1.09 -12.11 12.18
CA GLN A 81 2.06 -11.21 12.82
C GLN A 81 1.81 -11.04 14.32
N ILE A 82 0.66 -11.48 14.83
CA ILE A 82 0.30 -11.37 16.24
C ILE A 82 0.53 -12.71 16.95
N ASP A 83 1.51 -12.74 17.86
CA ASP A 83 1.78 -13.91 18.71
C ASP A 83 0.71 -14.05 19.80
N LYS A 84 -0.27 -14.91 19.53
CA LYS A 84 -1.42 -15.16 20.42
C LYS A 84 -1.06 -15.93 21.69
N THR A 85 0.15 -16.47 21.78
CA THR A 85 0.65 -17.08 23.04
C THR A 85 1.10 -16.01 24.04
N ARG A 86 1.42 -14.80 23.55
CA ARG A 86 1.88 -13.66 24.35
C ARG A 86 0.83 -12.58 24.51
N TYR A 87 -0.01 -12.41 23.50
CA TYR A 87 -0.96 -11.31 23.42
C TYR A 87 -2.40 -11.78 23.39
N HIS A 88 -3.24 -11.12 24.20
CA HIS A 88 -4.69 -11.21 24.12
C HIS A 88 -5.22 -10.27 23.05
N LEU A 89 -6.26 -10.67 22.32
CA LEU A 89 -6.91 -9.83 21.32
C LEU A 89 -8.29 -9.39 21.82
N ASP A 90 -8.42 -8.07 22.00
CA ASP A 90 -9.67 -7.41 22.39
C ASP A 90 -10.27 -6.71 21.15
N GLY A 91 -11.48 -7.09 20.75
CA GLY A 91 -12.23 -6.31 19.77
C GLY A 91 -12.78 -5.06 20.45
N ILE A 92 -12.51 -3.88 19.91
CA ILE A 92 -12.99 -2.60 20.47
C ILE A 92 -14.31 -2.21 19.81
N ASP A 93 -14.32 -2.17 18.48
CA ASP A 93 -15.51 -1.90 17.67
C ASP A 93 -15.41 -2.58 16.29
N TRP A 94 -16.19 -2.09 15.32
CA TRP A 94 -16.24 -2.62 13.96
C TRP A 94 -15.00 -2.29 13.10
N GLY A 95 -14.24 -1.25 13.48
CA GLY A 95 -13.06 -0.76 12.76
C GLY A 95 -11.74 -1.01 13.50
N MET A 96 -11.79 -1.41 14.78
CA MET A 96 -10.60 -1.49 15.62
C MET A 96 -10.60 -2.69 16.57
N ALA A 97 -9.41 -3.29 16.72
CA ALA A 97 -9.09 -4.25 17.77
C ALA A 97 -7.72 -3.92 18.40
N GLN A 98 -7.40 -4.54 19.53
CA GLN A 98 -6.15 -4.32 20.26
C GLN A 98 -5.49 -5.64 20.64
N ALA A 99 -4.16 -5.70 20.56
CA ALA A 99 -3.36 -6.77 21.13
C ALA A 99 -2.70 -6.31 22.44
N ARG A 100 -3.02 -6.99 23.55
CA ARG A 100 -2.53 -6.64 24.90
C ARG A 100 -1.65 -7.73 25.49
N ARG A 101 -0.57 -7.36 26.16
CA ARG A 101 0.39 -8.32 26.74
C ARG A 101 -0.02 -8.78 28.14
N PHE A 102 -0.19 -10.09 28.32
CA PHE A 102 -0.40 -10.69 29.64
C PHE A 102 0.87 -10.63 30.51
N GLY A 103 0.70 -10.50 31.84
CA GLY A 103 1.80 -10.58 32.83
C GLY A 103 2.60 -9.30 33.04
N THR A 104 2.30 -8.21 32.34
CA THR A 104 2.71 -6.85 32.78
C THR A 104 1.70 -6.34 33.80
N THR A 105 2.15 -5.57 34.81
CA THR A 105 1.34 -5.07 35.94
C THR A 105 0.03 -4.37 35.54
N TYR A 106 -0.13 -3.97 34.27
CA TYR A 106 -1.25 -3.18 33.77
C TYR A 106 -1.89 -3.66 32.45
N GLY A 107 -1.55 -4.84 31.91
CA GLY A 107 -2.15 -5.29 30.64
C GLY A 107 -1.97 -4.27 29.51
N ARG A 108 -0.71 -3.92 29.18
CA ARG A 108 -0.40 -2.86 28.22
C ARG A 108 -0.78 -3.22 26.79
N ASN A 109 -1.41 -2.27 26.08
CA ASN A 109 -1.61 -2.33 24.64
C ASN A 109 -0.26 -2.28 23.91
N VAL A 110 -0.06 -3.18 22.96
CA VAL A 110 1.17 -3.25 22.18
C VAL A 110 0.94 -3.15 20.68
N ILE A 111 -0.29 -3.42 20.22
CA ILE A 111 -0.67 -3.30 18.83
C ILE A 111 -2.11 -2.78 18.75
N ASP A 112 -2.31 -1.64 18.10
CA ASP A 112 -3.64 -1.27 17.59
C ASP A 112 -3.84 -1.90 16.22
N VAL A 113 -4.96 -2.59 16.04
CA VAL A 113 -5.28 -3.33 14.82
C VAL A 113 -6.44 -2.65 14.12
N GLU A 114 -6.13 -1.88 13.08
CA GLU A 114 -7.12 -1.27 12.20
C GLU A 114 -7.71 -2.32 11.25
N LEU A 115 -9.02 -2.23 11.03
CA LEU A 115 -9.78 -3.11 10.16
C LEU A 115 -10.26 -2.34 8.93
N PHE A 116 -10.34 -2.98 7.77
CA PHE A 116 -10.87 -2.31 6.58
C PHE A 116 -12.32 -1.88 6.80
N ALA A 117 -12.58 -0.58 6.62
CA ALA A 117 -13.90 0.00 6.79
C ALA A 117 -14.92 -0.60 5.80
N GLY A 118 -16.17 -0.72 6.24
CA GLY A 118 -17.24 -1.28 5.40
C GLY A 118 -17.23 -2.81 5.27
N ASN A 119 -16.28 -3.51 5.91
CA ASN A 119 -16.26 -4.97 5.96
C ASN A 119 -16.52 -5.49 7.39
N PRO A 120 -17.73 -5.95 7.72
CA PRO A 120 -18.05 -6.45 9.06
C PRO A 120 -17.30 -7.74 9.44
N GLY A 121 -16.50 -8.31 8.55
CA GLY A 121 -15.76 -9.55 8.78
C GLY A 121 -14.46 -9.41 9.57
N GLY A 122 -14.02 -8.20 9.93
CA GLY A 122 -12.80 -8.01 10.74
C GLY A 122 -11.49 -8.29 9.99
N ARG A 123 -11.45 -8.00 8.68
CA ARG A 123 -10.25 -8.09 7.84
C ARG A 123 -9.22 -7.05 8.30
N SER A 124 -8.00 -7.48 8.57
CA SER A 124 -6.90 -6.60 8.99
C SER A 124 -6.53 -5.61 7.89
N SER A 125 -6.40 -4.34 8.24
CA SER A 125 -5.88 -3.26 7.39
C SER A 125 -4.46 -2.87 7.85
N MET A 126 -4.34 -2.40 9.09
CA MET A 126 -3.05 -1.96 9.63
C MET A 126 -2.82 -2.51 11.04
N LEU A 127 -1.57 -2.84 11.35
CA LEU A 127 -1.11 -3.19 12.70
C LEU A 127 -0.12 -2.13 13.15
N HIS A 128 -0.53 -1.26 14.07
CA HIS A 128 0.30 -0.20 14.64
C HIS A 128 0.99 -0.69 15.91
N TYR A 129 2.30 -0.87 15.86
CA TYR A 129 3.10 -1.31 17.00
C TYR A 129 3.44 -0.13 17.90
N ILE A 130 3.05 -0.23 19.16
CA ILE A 130 3.10 0.85 20.13
C ILE A 130 4.33 0.74 21.04
N ASP A 131 5.14 1.79 21.06
CA ASP A 131 6.32 1.90 21.92
C ASP A 131 5.96 2.22 23.38
N ARG A 132 6.95 2.14 24.28
CA ARG A 132 6.72 2.32 25.73
C ARG A 132 6.25 3.71 26.15
N LEU A 133 6.30 4.68 25.25
CA LEU A 133 5.82 6.05 25.43
C LEU A 133 4.46 6.25 24.75
N ASP A 134 3.82 5.16 24.33
CA ASP A 134 2.53 5.10 23.64
C ASP A 134 2.51 5.77 22.26
N ASN A 135 3.68 5.84 21.59
CA ASN A 135 3.78 6.27 20.19
C ASN A 135 3.74 5.08 19.23
N VAL A 136 3.23 5.30 18.01
CA VAL A 136 3.36 4.33 16.91
C VAL A 136 4.81 4.35 16.41
N ALA A 137 5.53 3.25 16.61
CA ALA A 137 6.92 3.12 16.13
C ALA A 137 6.99 2.47 14.75
N VAL A 138 6.08 1.54 14.47
CA VAL A 138 6.02 0.77 13.23
C VAL A 138 4.55 0.50 12.88
N THR A 139 4.22 0.53 11.59
CA THR A 139 2.93 0.07 11.08
C THR A 139 3.15 -1.00 10.02
N ASP A 140 2.64 -2.20 10.24
CA ASP A 140 2.47 -3.19 9.17
C ASP A 140 1.16 -2.90 8.44
N ILE A 141 1.24 -2.78 7.12
CA ILE A 141 0.13 -2.47 6.23
C ILE A 141 -0.21 -3.74 5.44
N TRP A 142 -1.48 -4.14 5.50
CA TRP A 142 -2.00 -5.31 4.82
C TRP A 142 -2.73 -4.90 3.55
N ASP A 143 -2.44 -5.61 2.47
CA ASP A 143 -3.25 -5.53 1.25
C ASP A 143 -4.62 -6.16 1.51
N TRP A 144 -5.68 -5.60 0.93
CA TRP A 144 -7.01 -6.17 0.95
C TRP A 144 -7.00 -7.64 0.51
N ARG A 145 -6.16 -8.03 -0.44
CA ARG A 145 -6.02 -9.39 -0.96
C ARG A 145 -5.32 -10.35 0.00
N GLY A 146 -4.87 -9.89 1.17
CA GLY A 146 -4.55 -10.75 2.32
C GLY A 146 -3.07 -11.08 2.52
N PHE A 147 -2.17 -10.18 2.13
CA PHE A 147 -0.74 -10.29 2.41
C PHE A 147 -0.22 -9.01 3.07
N LYS A 148 0.89 -9.11 3.81
CA LYS A 148 1.56 -7.92 4.35
C LYS A 148 2.24 -7.18 3.21
N SER A 149 1.67 -6.05 2.80
CA SER A 149 2.10 -5.31 1.63
C SER A 149 3.24 -4.36 1.93
N ALA A 150 3.24 -3.73 3.11
CA ALA A 150 4.33 -2.86 3.51
C ALA A 150 4.55 -2.81 5.02
N THR A 151 5.72 -2.34 5.44
CA THR A 151 6.01 -1.93 6.81
C THR A 151 6.51 -0.49 6.77
N ARG A 152 5.84 0.40 7.50
CA ARG A 152 6.20 1.82 7.65
C ARG A 152 6.87 2.01 9.01
N TYR A 153 8.01 2.68 9.02
CA TYR A 153 8.75 3.03 10.23
C TYR A 153 8.62 4.52 10.51
N TYR A 154 8.54 4.87 11.80
CA TYR A 154 8.38 6.24 12.24
C TYR A 154 9.61 6.71 13.01
N GLN A 155 9.94 7.99 12.86
CA GLN A 155 10.88 8.73 13.69
C GLN A 155 10.25 8.97 15.07
N THR A 156 11.06 9.32 16.06
CA THR A 156 10.59 9.59 17.44
C THR A 156 9.60 10.76 17.56
N ASN A 157 9.51 11.60 16.54
CA ASN A 157 8.55 12.71 16.44
C ASN A 157 7.25 12.31 15.69
N GLY A 158 7.07 11.04 15.34
CA GLY A 158 5.90 10.53 14.63
C GLY A 158 5.94 10.68 13.10
N ASN A 159 6.99 11.29 12.53
CA ASN A 159 7.14 11.40 11.08
C ASN A 159 7.61 10.09 10.45
N ILE A 160 7.29 9.89 9.17
CA ILE A 160 7.74 8.69 8.44
C ILE A 160 9.26 8.73 8.26
N SER A 161 9.92 7.62 8.54
CA SER A 161 11.34 7.41 8.25
C SER A 161 11.50 6.72 6.90
N ASN A 162 10.90 5.53 6.78
CA ASN A 162 11.00 4.71 5.58
C ASN A 162 9.82 3.73 5.49
N ILE A 163 9.56 3.25 4.28
CA ILE A 163 8.58 2.22 3.98
C ILE A 163 9.31 1.08 3.27
N ILE A 164 9.08 -0.15 3.71
CA ILE A 164 9.52 -1.36 3.02
C ILE A 164 8.27 -2.00 2.41
N PHE A 165 8.26 -2.18 1.10
CA PHE A 165 7.19 -2.88 0.38
C PHE A 165 7.60 -4.34 0.17
N TYR A 166 6.63 -5.25 0.25
CA TYR A 166 6.87 -6.68 0.12
C TYR A 166 6.07 -7.29 -1.04
N THR A 167 6.60 -8.36 -1.60
CA THR A 167 5.84 -9.24 -2.47
C THR A 167 4.76 -10.00 -1.69
N PRO A 168 3.75 -10.59 -2.36
CA PRO A 168 2.80 -11.48 -1.70
C PRO A 168 3.44 -12.68 -0.97
N THR A 169 4.65 -13.07 -1.38
CA THR A 169 5.44 -14.13 -0.73
C THR A 169 6.24 -13.63 0.49
N GLY A 170 6.29 -12.31 0.71
CA GLY A 170 6.97 -11.68 1.85
C GLY A 170 8.42 -11.25 1.59
N GLU A 171 8.89 -11.33 0.35
CA GLU A 171 10.21 -10.84 -0.05
C GLU A 171 10.20 -9.31 -0.15
N VAL A 172 11.34 -8.65 0.05
CA VAL A 172 11.41 -7.19 -0.12
C VAL A 172 11.30 -6.88 -1.62
N ALA A 173 10.30 -6.08 -1.98
CA ALA A 173 10.03 -5.64 -3.34
C ALA A 173 10.59 -4.24 -3.62
N ALA A 174 10.40 -3.32 -2.68
CA ALA A 174 10.88 -1.95 -2.79
C ALA A 174 11.11 -1.29 -1.42
N ARG A 175 11.84 -0.18 -1.42
CA ARG A 175 12.06 0.67 -0.23
C ARG A 175 11.93 2.14 -0.59
N ALA A 176 11.13 2.87 0.18
CA ALA A 176 11.06 4.32 0.11
C ALA A 176 11.69 4.94 1.36
N SER A 177 12.51 5.98 1.20
CA SER A 177 13.15 6.71 2.30
C SER A 177 12.69 8.15 2.33
N PHE A 178 12.47 8.69 3.52
CA PHE A 178 11.96 10.04 3.73
C PHE A 178 12.94 10.84 4.59
N MET A 179 13.28 12.05 4.14
CA MET A 179 14.17 12.95 4.87
C MET A 179 13.64 14.38 4.84
N TRP A 180 14.07 15.18 5.81
CA TRP A 180 13.79 16.61 5.83
C TRP A 180 14.58 17.32 4.75
N GLN A 181 13.89 18.06 3.89
CA GLN A 181 14.52 18.87 2.84
C GLN A 181 14.81 20.27 3.37
N HIS A 182 16.09 20.62 3.46
CA HIS A 182 16.50 21.98 3.78
C HIS A 182 15.99 22.95 2.71
N ILE A 183 15.31 24.01 3.14
CA ILE A 183 14.92 25.13 2.30
C ILE A 183 15.72 26.35 2.74
N GLU A 184 16.50 26.92 1.82
CA GLU A 184 17.30 28.11 2.09
C GLU A 184 16.42 29.28 2.58
N GLY A 185 16.87 29.96 3.63
CA GLY A 185 16.13 31.06 4.24
C GLY A 185 14.94 30.64 5.12
N LYS A 186 14.72 29.33 5.33
CA LYS A 186 13.67 28.81 6.21
C LYS A 186 14.22 28.11 7.45
N PRO A 187 13.63 28.32 8.64
CA PRO A 187 14.01 27.60 9.85
C PRO A 187 13.65 26.11 9.76
N ASN A 188 14.33 25.26 10.54
CA ASN A 188 14.21 23.78 10.45
C ASN A 188 12.80 23.23 10.69
N ASN A 189 11.95 23.96 11.42
CA ASN A 189 10.55 23.58 11.65
C ASN A 189 9.63 23.86 10.45
N GLU A 190 10.14 24.50 9.40
CA GLU A 190 9.45 24.72 8.12
C GLU A 190 9.98 23.81 7.00
N TRP A 191 10.99 22.98 7.26
CA TRP A 191 11.49 22.03 6.27
C TRP A 191 10.41 20.97 6.03
N PRO A 192 10.06 20.64 4.78
CA PRO A 192 9.13 19.56 4.50
C PRO A 192 9.85 18.21 4.64
N LEU A 193 9.10 17.19 5.07
CA LEU A 193 9.51 15.81 4.91
C LEU A 193 9.19 15.38 3.48
N VAL A 194 10.19 14.93 2.73
CA VAL A 194 10.04 14.50 1.34
C VAL A 194 10.56 13.08 1.16
N GLN A 195 9.97 12.33 0.22
CA GLN A 195 10.57 11.09 -0.25
C GLN A 195 11.84 11.44 -1.02
N THR A 196 12.96 10.86 -0.60
CA THR A 196 14.29 11.10 -1.18
C THR A 196 14.81 9.93 -2.00
N SER A 197 14.18 8.77 -1.89
CA SER A 197 14.47 7.62 -2.74
C SER A 197 13.30 6.66 -2.83
N LEU A 198 13.19 5.97 -3.97
CA LEU A 198 12.47 4.72 -4.14
C LEU A 198 13.41 3.70 -4.81
N GLU A 199 13.78 2.66 -4.08
CA GLU A 199 14.60 1.54 -4.54
C GLU A 199 13.68 0.36 -4.85
N VAL A 200 13.67 -0.14 -6.09
CA VAL A 200 12.88 -1.30 -6.53
C VAL A 200 13.84 -2.46 -6.77
N MET A 201 13.70 -3.53 -5.99
CA MET A 201 14.70 -4.62 -5.94
C MET A 201 14.81 -5.39 -7.25
N ASP A 202 13.68 -5.58 -7.94
CA ASP A 202 13.59 -6.31 -9.20
C ASP A 202 12.36 -5.85 -9.99
N TYR A 203 12.60 -5.11 -11.07
CA TYR A 203 11.63 -4.81 -12.11
C TYR A 203 12.16 -5.33 -13.45
N ASP A 204 11.53 -6.38 -13.97
CA ASP A 204 11.94 -7.09 -15.19
C ASP A 204 13.44 -7.48 -15.20
N GLY A 205 13.96 -7.93 -14.05
CA GLY A 205 15.35 -8.39 -13.88
C GLY A 205 16.34 -7.28 -13.54
N GLN A 206 15.88 -6.04 -13.35
CA GLN A 206 16.72 -4.89 -13.00
C GLN A 206 16.44 -4.39 -11.58
N HIS A 207 17.51 -4.12 -10.84
CA HIS A 207 17.44 -3.35 -9.61
C HIS A 207 17.51 -1.87 -9.98
N LEU A 208 16.47 -1.10 -9.65
CA LEU A 208 16.32 0.30 -10.01
C LEU A 208 16.27 1.20 -8.77
N TRP A 209 16.84 2.40 -8.91
CA TRP A 209 16.79 3.45 -7.90
C TRP A 209 16.25 4.72 -8.53
N PHE A 210 15.32 5.37 -7.84
CA PHE A 210 14.70 6.63 -8.26
C PHE A 210 14.81 7.65 -7.14
N GLU A 211 15.05 8.91 -7.48
CA GLU A 211 15.12 10.02 -6.50
C GLU A 211 13.73 10.47 -6.01
N SER A 212 12.66 10.06 -6.69
CA SER A 212 11.28 10.35 -6.29
C SER A 212 10.31 9.30 -6.83
N GLU A 213 9.11 9.24 -6.25
CA GLU A 213 8.00 8.44 -6.78
C GLU A 213 7.59 8.89 -8.19
N MET A 214 7.67 10.19 -8.49
CA MET A 214 7.36 10.71 -9.83
C MET A 214 8.33 10.18 -10.88
N HIS A 215 9.63 10.14 -10.58
CA HIS A 215 10.61 9.60 -11.52
C HIS A 215 10.42 8.09 -11.72
N ALA A 216 10.04 7.36 -10.67
CA ALA A 216 9.66 5.95 -10.80
C ALA A 216 8.42 5.77 -11.68
N TRP A 217 7.42 6.65 -11.54
CA TRP A 217 6.20 6.64 -12.35
C TRP A 217 6.47 6.93 -13.82
N GLU A 218 7.27 7.96 -14.12
CA GLU A 218 7.66 8.28 -15.49
C GLU A 218 8.42 7.12 -16.14
N TYR A 219 9.37 6.52 -15.42
CA TYR A 219 10.07 5.32 -15.88
C TYR A 219 9.11 4.16 -16.12
N PHE A 220 8.22 3.89 -15.16
CA PHE A 220 7.22 2.83 -15.25
C PHE A 220 6.35 2.96 -16.50
N ILE A 221 5.81 4.15 -16.76
CA ILE A 221 4.99 4.42 -17.94
C ILE A 221 5.77 4.18 -19.23
N GLN A 222 7.01 4.69 -19.33
CA GLN A 222 7.82 4.48 -20.54
C GLN A 222 8.18 3.01 -20.73
N HIS A 223 8.52 2.31 -19.65
CA HIS A 223 8.88 0.89 -19.68
C HIS A 223 7.71 0.01 -20.11
N GLU A 224 6.52 0.20 -19.51
CA GLU A 224 5.30 -0.54 -19.88
C GLU A 224 4.85 -0.22 -21.31
N LYS A 225 5.02 1.03 -21.77
CA LYS A 225 4.76 1.42 -23.16
C LYS A 225 5.60 0.59 -24.14
N GLN A 226 6.90 0.50 -23.87
CA GLN A 226 7.86 -0.22 -24.70
C GLN A 226 7.60 -1.73 -24.67
N LYS A 227 7.37 -2.29 -23.47
CA LYS A 227 7.14 -3.72 -23.24
C LYS A 227 5.90 -4.23 -23.97
N GLN A 228 4.81 -3.49 -23.91
CA GLN A 228 3.52 -3.95 -24.43
C GLN A 228 3.23 -3.46 -25.85
N GLY A 229 4.04 -2.53 -26.38
CA GLY A 229 3.82 -1.92 -27.69
C GLY A 229 2.53 -1.09 -27.76
N VAL A 230 2.16 -0.45 -26.65
CA VAL A 230 0.85 0.20 -26.45
C VAL A 230 0.89 1.73 -26.57
N VAL A 231 -0.29 2.33 -26.72
CA VAL A 231 -0.49 3.78 -26.63
C VAL A 231 -1.21 4.07 -25.32
N PHE A 232 -0.63 4.94 -24.49
CA PHE A 232 -1.29 5.50 -23.32
C PHE A 232 -2.29 6.58 -23.75
N GLN A 233 -3.48 6.56 -23.16
CA GLN A 233 -4.62 7.47 -23.42
C GLN A 233 -5.10 8.17 -22.15
#